data_AF-A0AAD9CVD9-F1
#
_entry.id   AF-A0AAD9CVD9-F1
#
_cell.length_a   1.000
_cell.length_b   1.000
_cell.length_c   1.000
_cell.angle_alpha   90.00
_cell.angle_beta   90.00
_cell.angle_gamma   90.00
#
_symmetry.space_group_name_H-M   'P 1'
#
loop_
_entity.id
_entity.type
_entity.pdbx_description
1 polymer ?
#
loop_
_entity_poly.entity_id
_entity_poly.type
_entity_poly.pdbx_seq_one_letter_code
_entity_poly.pdbx_strand_id
1 'polypeptide(L)'
;MSNNQPSQADIIAALQAQSSSSRKNKPETTPYAAHAHPFSALTTQQDNAKNSRRLYCPREGCGSLILLAETAQWIPAAGDLIPTVSGSPFTPTPPHPISNPPNSTVDGQAAYWHITGGPMAFENVGYSRPSDKSLPPSAPGMGSGKKVKWLICADCDLGPIGWSFEGGSESWLDVGRVRYGP
;
A
#
# COMPACT_ATOMS: atom_id res chain seq x y z
N MET A 1 24.25 -25.00 -40.89
CA MET A 1 23.49 -24.65 -39.66
C MET A 1 22.99 -23.21 -39.86
N SER A 2 21.77 -23.04 -40.35
CA SER A 2 21.20 -21.70 -40.58
C SER A 2 20.66 -21.14 -39.26
N ASN A 3 21.19 -20.00 -38.82
CA ASN A 3 20.68 -19.26 -37.68
C ASN A 3 19.30 -18.70 -38.03
N ASN A 4 18.25 -19.30 -37.46
CA ASN A 4 16.88 -18.82 -37.59
C ASN A 4 16.69 -17.63 -36.63
N GLN A 5 17.05 -16.43 -37.08
CA GLN A 5 16.89 -15.22 -36.28
C GLN A 5 15.40 -14.80 -36.34
N PRO A 6 14.74 -14.56 -35.20
CA PRO A 6 13.33 -14.16 -35.19
C PRO A 6 13.15 -12.83 -35.92
N SER A 7 12.07 -12.71 -36.68
CA SER A 7 11.78 -11.48 -37.41
C SER A 7 11.39 -10.35 -36.44
N GLN A 8 11.50 -9.11 -36.89
CA GLN A 8 11.04 -7.95 -36.11
C GLN A 8 9.55 -8.08 -35.74
N ALA A 9 8.74 -8.67 -36.62
CA ALA A 9 7.32 -8.93 -36.37
C ALA A 9 7.13 -9.95 -35.24
N ASP A 10 7.94 -11.02 -35.19
CA ASP A 10 7.88 -12.03 -34.13
C ASP A 10 8.27 -11.43 -32.77
N ILE A 11 9.27 -10.54 -32.75
CA ILE A 11 9.69 -9.83 -31.55
C ILE A 11 8.54 -8.94 -31.03
N ILE A 12 7.89 -8.17 -31.91
CA ILE A 12 6.77 -7.30 -31.53
C ILE A 12 5.58 -8.14 -31.04
N ALA A 13 5.25 -9.23 -31.73
CA ALA A 13 4.16 -10.14 -31.34
C ALA A 13 4.43 -10.78 -29.97
N ALA A 14 5.68 -11.19 -29.69
CA ALA A 14 6.06 -11.74 -28.40
C ALA A 14 5.97 -10.69 -27.28
N LEU A 15 6.42 -9.46 -27.50
CA LEU A 15 6.29 -8.36 -26.53
C LEU A 15 4.81 -8.04 -26.25
N GLN A 16 3.97 -8.02 -27.29
CA GLN A 16 2.53 -7.81 -27.14
C GLN A 16 1.86 -8.96 -26.38
N ALA A 17 2.22 -10.22 -26.66
CA ALA A 17 1.72 -11.40 -25.95
C ALA A 17 2.13 -11.39 -24.47
N GLN A 18 3.37 -11.02 -24.15
CA GLN A 18 3.84 -10.88 -22.77
C GLN A 18 3.09 -9.76 -22.03
N SER A 19 2.88 -8.61 -22.66
CA SER A 19 2.17 -7.47 -22.07
C SER A 19 0.66 -7.70 -21.85
N SER A 20 0.08 -8.68 -22.56
CA SER A 20 -1.33 -9.06 -22.45
C SER A 20 -1.54 -10.25 -21.51
N SER A 21 -0.58 -11.18 -21.44
CA SER A 21 -0.56 -12.28 -20.46
C SER A 21 -0.49 -11.76 -19.01
N SER A 22 0.32 -10.72 -18.76
CA SER A 22 0.40 -10.06 -17.44
C SER A 22 -0.92 -9.40 -17.00
N ARG A 23 -1.85 -9.12 -17.93
CA ARG A 23 -3.20 -8.63 -17.59
C ARG A 23 -4.19 -9.75 -17.28
N LYS A 24 -3.98 -10.96 -17.82
CA LYS A 24 -4.92 -12.09 -17.67
C LYS A 24 -4.87 -12.76 -16.30
N ASN A 25 -3.73 -12.68 -15.59
CA ASN A 25 -3.54 -13.31 -14.28
C ASN A 25 -3.58 -12.31 -13.11
N LYS A 26 -4.24 -11.15 -13.29
CA LYS A 26 -4.31 -10.18 -12.19
C LYS A 26 -5.27 -10.67 -11.11
N PRO A 27 -4.86 -10.62 -9.83
CA PRO A 27 -5.72 -11.02 -8.73
C PRO A 27 -6.93 -10.08 -8.68
N GLU A 28 -8.09 -10.67 -8.42
CA GLU A 28 -9.27 -9.89 -8.05
C GLU A 28 -9.01 -9.23 -6.70
N THR A 29 -9.16 -7.91 -6.64
CA THR A 29 -8.87 -7.14 -5.43
C THR A 29 -9.94 -6.11 -5.17
N THR A 30 -10.18 -5.84 -3.90
CA THR A 30 -11.21 -4.90 -3.41
C THR A 30 -10.54 -3.71 -2.71
N PRO A 31 -11.03 -2.47 -2.92
CA PRO A 31 -10.54 -1.32 -2.17
C PRO A 31 -11.06 -1.38 -0.74
N TYR A 32 -10.37 -0.68 0.18
CA TYR A 32 -10.79 -0.55 1.57
C TYR A 32 -12.26 -0.12 1.74
N ALA A 33 -12.67 0.87 0.94
CA ALA A 33 -14.01 1.44 0.88
C ALA A 33 -15.13 0.43 0.52
N ALA A 34 -14.79 -0.75 0.00
CA ALA A 34 -15.78 -1.78 -0.32
C ALA A 34 -16.21 -2.60 0.91
N HIS A 35 -15.53 -2.45 2.05
CA HIS A 35 -15.83 -3.19 3.27
C HIS A 35 -16.66 -2.34 4.24
N ALA A 36 -17.90 -2.77 4.52
CA ALA A 36 -18.77 -2.06 5.48
C ALA A 36 -18.23 -2.10 6.92
N HIS A 37 -17.58 -3.21 7.30
CA HIS A 37 -16.93 -3.39 8.61
C HIS A 37 -15.45 -3.79 8.40
N PRO A 38 -14.57 -2.84 8.03
CA PRO A 38 -13.22 -3.15 7.56
C PRO A 38 -12.37 -3.92 8.57
N PHE A 39 -12.40 -3.55 9.85
CA PHE A 39 -11.63 -4.24 10.88
C PHE A 39 -11.96 -5.74 10.90
N SER A 40 -13.23 -6.11 11.12
CA SER A 40 -13.64 -7.52 11.14
C SER A 40 -13.43 -8.26 9.82
N ALA A 41 -13.48 -7.56 8.69
CA ALA A 41 -13.36 -8.17 7.36
C ALA A 41 -11.90 -8.39 6.92
N LEU A 42 -10.99 -7.57 7.44
CA LEU A 42 -9.60 -7.48 6.98
C LEU A 42 -8.59 -7.94 8.02
N THR A 43 -9.02 -8.21 9.26
CA THR A 43 -8.15 -8.73 10.31
C THR A 43 -8.42 -10.20 10.65
N THR A 44 -7.42 -10.88 11.18
CA THR A 44 -7.58 -12.17 11.86
C THR A 44 -8.28 -11.97 13.22
N GLN A 45 -9.06 -12.97 13.67
CA GLN A 45 -9.75 -12.95 14.98
C GLN A 45 -8.80 -13.35 16.12
N GLN A 46 -7.74 -12.56 16.34
CA GLN A 46 -6.74 -12.81 17.38
C GLN A 46 -6.36 -11.51 18.11
N ASP A 47 -5.77 -11.63 19.31
CA ASP A 47 -5.31 -10.50 20.15
C ASP A 47 -4.30 -9.57 19.45
N ASN A 48 -3.65 -10.05 18.38
CA ASN A 48 -2.82 -9.26 17.49
C ASN A 48 -3.45 -9.23 16.12
N ALA A 49 -4.56 -8.50 15.96
CA ALA A 49 -5.32 -8.40 14.73
C ALA A 49 -4.41 -8.16 13.51
N LYS A 50 -4.10 -9.22 12.76
CA LYS A 50 -3.20 -9.16 11.60
C LYS A 50 -3.98 -9.06 10.31
N ASN A 51 -3.38 -8.57 9.24
CA ASN A 51 -4.04 -8.59 7.93
C ASN A 51 -4.40 -10.02 7.51
N SER A 52 -5.69 -10.31 7.36
CA SER A 52 -6.18 -11.63 6.92
C SER A 52 -6.03 -11.84 5.41
N ARG A 53 -5.64 -10.79 4.68
CA ARG A 53 -5.59 -10.74 3.22
C ARG A 53 -4.25 -10.20 2.73
N ARG A 54 -3.88 -10.60 1.52
CA ARG A 54 -2.75 -10.01 0.79
C ARG A 54 -3.06 -8.57 0.40
N LEU A 55 -2.05 -7.71 0.48
CA LEU A 55 -2.14 -6.29 0.15
C LEU A 55 -1.50 -6.01 -1.21
N TYR A 56 -2.22 -5.28 -2.06
CA TYR A 56 -1.83 -4.98 -3.43
C TYR A 56 -1.79 -3.47 -3.68
N CYS A 57 -1.04 -3.09 -4.71
CA CYS A 57 -0.99 -1.73 -5.21
C CYS A 57 -2.40 -1.20 -5.52
N PRO A 58 -2.71 0.05 -5.10
CA PRO A 58 -4.03 0.62 -5.29
C PRO A 58 -4.35 1.04 -6.74
N ARG A 59 -3.32 1.19 -7.60
CA ARG A 59 -3.52 1.54 -9.01
C ARG A 59 -4.27 0.42 -9.71
N GLU A 60 -5.43 0.75 -10.28
CA GLU A 60 -6.16 -0.17 -11.15
C GLU A 60 -5.27 -0.65 -12.29
N GLY A 61 -5.22 -1.98 -12.47
CA GLY A 61 -4.38 -2.59 -13.47
C GLY A 61 -2.88 -2.63 -13.14
N CYS A 62 -2.39 -2.23 -11.96
CA CYS A 62 -1.02 -2.55 -11.56
C CYS A 62 -0.93 -3.99 -11.05
N GLY A 63 -1.61 -4.30 -9.94
CA GLY A 63 -1.63 -5.65 -9.37
C GLY A 63 -0.35 -6.08 -8.65
N SER A 64 0.60 -5.16 -8.42
CA SER A 64 1.81 -5.44 -7.63
C SER A 64 1.44 -5.90 -6.23
N LEU A 65 1.97 -7.04 -5.80
CA LEU A 65 1.81 -7.54 -4.44
C LEU A 65 2.75 -6.75 -3.53
N ILE A 66 2.19 -6.03 -2.56
CA ILE A 66 2.94 -5.22 -1.61
C ILE A 66 3.29 -6.04 -0.38
N LEU A 67 2.33 -6.81 0.13
CA LEU A 67 2.46 -7.49 1.41
C LEU A 67 1.65 -8.79 1.45
N LEU A 68 2.24 -9.86 2.01
CA LEU A 68 1.55 -11.13 2.24
C LEU A 68 0.54 -11.03 3.39
N ALA A 69 -0.40 -11.98 3.46
CA ALA A 69 -1.28 -12.13 4.61
C ALA A 69 -0.48 -12.41 5.90
N GLU A 70 -1.03 -11.98 7.04
CA GLU A 70 -0.52 -12.24 8.40
C GLU A 70 0.87 -11.65 8.72
N THR A 71 1.30 -10.63 7.97
CA THR A 71 2.61 -9.98 8.12
C THR A 71 2.53 -8.59 8.75
N ALA A 72 1.35 -7.96 8.77
CA ALA A 72 1.12 -6.67 9.39
C ALA A 72 0.08 -6.74 10.50
N GLN A 73 0.27 -5.92 11.53
CA GLN A 73 -0.70 -5.71 12.60
C GLN A 73 -1.54 -4.47 12.33
N TRP A 74 -2.85 -4.53 12.59
CA TRP A 74 -3.71 -3.36 12.53
C TRP A 74 -3.46 -2.44 13.72
N ILE A 75 -3.18 -1.16 13.46
CA ILE A 75 -3.07 -0.14 14.50
C ILE A 75 -3.99 1.05 14.20
N PRO A 76 -4.75 1.57 15.18
CA PRO A 76 -5.43 2.86 15.06
C PRO A 76 -4.42 4.01 15.22
N ALA A 77 -4.65 5.12 14.53
CA ALA A 77 -3.93 6.36 14.76
C ALA A 77 -4.81 7.59 14.53
N ALA A 78 -4.43 8.69 15.18
CA ALA A 78 -5.16 9.94 15.09
C ALA A 78 -4.84 10.70 13.80
N GLY A 79 -5.84 10.88 12.94
CA GLY A 79 -5.78 11.72 11.74
C GLY A 79 -5.13 11.06 10.52
N ASP A 80 -5.23 11.73 9.37
CA ASP A 80 -4.54 11.33 8.16
C ASP A 80 -3.07 11.78 8.23
N LEU A 81 -2.18 10.79 8.35
CA LEU A 81 -0.74 11.00 8.48
C LEU A 81 -0.04 11.07 7.12
N ILE A 82 -0.68 10.64 6.03
CA ILE A 82 -0.02 10.58 4.73
C ILE A 82 -0.35 11.85 3.93
N PRO A 83 0.66 12.61 3.46
CA PRO A 83 0.42 13.81 2.70
C PRO A 83 -0.34 13.46 1.42
N THR A 84 -1.40 14.22 1.18
CA THR A 84 -2.07 14.23 -0.12
C THR A 84 -1.45 15.32 -0.98
N VAL A 85 -0.90 14.93 -2.13
CA VAL A 85 -0.35 15.88 -3.09
C VAL A 85 -1.38 16.18 -4.16
N SER A 86 -1.48 17.43 -4.59
CA SER A 86 -2.34 17.81 -5.72
C SER A 86 -1.97 17.00 -6.96
N GLY A 87 -2.96 16.34 -7.57
CA GLY A 87 -2.74 15.41 -8.69
C GLY A 87 -2.43 13.96 -8.30
N SER A 88 -2.37 13.65 -7.00
CA SER A 88 -2.35 12.26 -6.52
C SER A 88 -3.69 11.57 -6.82
N PRO A 89 -3.70 10.27 -7.21
CA PRO A 89 -4.95 9.52 -7.27
C PRO A 89 -5.54 9.24 -5.88
N PHE A 90 -4.79 9.50 -4.81
CA PHE A 90 -5.30 9.50 -3.44
C PHE A 90 -6.00 10.85 -3.21
N THR A 91 -7.33 10.86 -3.28
CA THR A 91 -8.12 12.04 -2.92
C THR A 91 -7.93 12.35 -1.45
N PRO A 92 -7.72 13.61 -1.05
CA PRO A 92 -7.64 13.94 0.37
C PRO A 92 -8.98 13.58 1.01
N THR A 93 -8.93 12.83 2.09
CA THR A 93 -10.13 12.54 2.89
C THR A 93 -10.73 13.90 3.27
N PRO A 94 -12.00 14.21 2.91
CA PRO A 94 -12.60 15.48 3.29
C PRO A 94 -12.54 15.63 4.82
N PRO A 95 -12.27 16.83 5.36
CA PRO A 95 -12.45 17.07 6.78
C PRO A 95 -13.95 16.95 7.08
N HIS A 96 -14.39 15.75 7.48
CA HIS A 96 -15.77 15.54 7.84
C HIS A 96 -16.08 16.33 9.12
N PRO A 97 -17.15 17.16 9.13
CA PRO A 97 -17.77 17.56 10.38
C PRO A 97 -18.24 16.30 11.10
N ILE A 98 -18.17 16.32 12.42
CA ILE A 98 -18.32 15.20 13.38
C ILE A 98 -19.76 14.66 13.42
N SER A 99 -20.33 14.24 12.29
CA SER A 99 -21.74 13.83 12.24
C SER A 99 -22.09 12.79 11.19
N ASN A 100 -21.12 12.05 10.63
CA ASN A 100 -21.23 10.68 10.06
C ASN A 100 -20.10 10.48 9.00
N PRO A 101 -19.10 9.62 9.24
CA PRO A 101 -18.01 9.43 8.29
C PRO A 101 -18.39 8.37 7.23
N PRO A 102 -18.41 8.70 5.93
CA PRO A 102 -18.36 7.70 4.88
C PRO A 102 -16.89 7.24 4.75
N ASN A 103 -16.67 5.95 5.02
CA ASN A 103 -15.41 5.24 4.84
C ASN A 103 -14.24 5.66 5.73
N SER A 104 -13.75 4.66 6.46
CA SER A 104 -12.68 4.70 7.44
C SER A 104 -13.16 5.23 8.76
N THR A 105 -13.18 4.35 9.75
CA THR A 105 -12.76 4.55 11.14
C THR A 105 -13.56 3.57 12.01
N VAL A 106 -12.87 2.85 12.88
CA VAL A 106 -13.49 2.43 14.15
C VAL A 106 -13.38 3.70 15.00
N ASP A 107 -14.50 4.30 15.40
CA ASP A 107 -14.58 5.49 16.29
C ASP A 107 -13.91 6.79 15.80
N GLY A 108 -13.90 7.11 14.50
CA GLY A 108 -13.29 8.36 14.00
C GLY A 108 -11.75 8.36 13.94
N GLN A 109 -11.09 7.22 14.18
CA GLN A 109 -9.63 7.02 14.04
C GLN A 109 -9.20 6.47 12.66
N ALA A 110 -8.15 7.04 12.06
CA ALA A 110 -7.49 6.44 10.91
C ALA A 110 -6.85 5.10 11.31
N ALA A 111 -6.55 4.24 10.34
CA ALA A 111 -5.94 2.95 10.62
C ALA A 111 -4.79 2.66 9.67
N TYR A 112 -3.81 1.93 10.19
CA TYR A 112 -2.59 1.60 9.49
C TYR A 112 -2.22 0.14 9.73
N TRP A 113 -1.64 -0.48 8.72
CA TRP A 113 -0.93 -1.74 8.85
C TRP A 113 0.47 -1.43 9.36
N HIS A 114 0.80 -1.92 10.56
CA HIS A 114 2.13 -1.86 11.14
C HIS A 114 2.94 -3.10 10.74
N ILE A 115 4.07 -2.88 10.10
CA ILE A 115 4.96 -3.92 9.57
C ILE A 115 6.28 -3.87 10.32
N THR A 116 6.66 -5.01 10.88
CA THR A 116 7.98 -5.24 11.49
C THR A 116 8.83 -6.11 10.57
N GLY A 117 10.15 -5.99 10.64
CA GLY A 117 11.08 -6.79 9.82
C GLY A 117 11.71 -6.02 8.66
N GLY A 118 11.47 -4.71 8.59
CA GLY A 118 12.09 -3.81 7.63
C GLY A 118 11.72 -4.11 6.18
N PRO A 119 12.59 -3.74 5.22
CA PRO A 119 12.32 -3.92 3.79
C PRO A 119 12.03 -5.36 3.36
N MET A 120 12.56 -6.35 4.08
CA MET A 120 12.40 -7.76 3.76
C MET A 120 11.02 -8.34 4.10
N ALA A 121 10.20 -7.60 4.85
CA ALA A 121 8.82 -7.99 5.13
C ALA A 121 7.88 -7.72 3.96
N PHE A 122 8.31 -6.91 2.97
CA PHE A 122 7.53 -6.55 1.79
C PHE A 122 7.89 -7.39 0.59
N GLU A 123 6.92 -7.53 -0.31
CA GLU A 123 7.11 -8.21 -1.59
C GLU A 123 7.64 -7.22 -2.65
N ASN A 124 6.92 -6.12 -2.91
CA ASN A 124 7.30 -5.14 -3.95
C ASN A 124 7.03 -3.69 -3.52
N VAL A 125 7.85 -3.17 -2.59
CA VAL A 125 7.79 -1.77 -2.14
C VAL A 125 9.07 -1.00 -2.46
N GLY A 126 8.92 0.25 -2.89
CA GLY A 126 10.01 1.22 -3.01
C GLY A 126 10.01 2.19 -1.83
N TYR A 127 11.19 2.73 -1.53
CA TYR A 127 11.37 3.77 -0.52
C TYR A 127 11.85 5.06 -1.19
N SER A 128 11.22 6.19 -0.85
CA SER A 128 11.72 7.49 -1.28
C SER A 128 13.08 7.81 -0.65
N ARG A 129 13.73 8.85 -1.18
CA ARG A 129 14.81 9.52 -0.43
C ARG A 129 14.27 10.04 0.90
N PRO A 130 15.09 10.08 1.97
CA PRO A 130 14.68 10.67 3.24
C PRO A 130 14.23 12.12 3.02
N SER A 131 13.06 12.46 3.55
CA SER A 131 12.45 13.78 3.41
C SER A 131 12.55 14.55 4.72
N ASP A 132 12.76 15.87 4.62
CA ASP A 132 12.72 16.76 5.79
C ASP A 132 11.27 17.05 6.25
N LYS A 133 10.26 16.56 5.51
CA LYS A 133 8.87 16.61 5.97
C LYS A 133 8.72 15.65 7.15
N SER A 134 8.47 16.22 8.33
CA SER A 134 8.13 15.45 9.52
C SER A 134 6.65 15.08 9.50
N LEU A 135 6.36 13.87 9.96
CA LEU A 135 5.01 13.50 10.38
C LEU A 135 4.64 14.25 11.69
N PRO A 136 3.35 14.32 12.06
CA PRO A 136 2.94 14.81 13.36
C PRO A 136 3.60 14.03 14.51
N PRO A 137 3.81 14.64 15.70
CA PRO A 137 4.35 13.92 16.87
C PRO A 137 3.49 12.73 17.34
N SER A 138 2.20 12.72 16.98
CA SER A 138 1.28 11.62 17.24
C SER A 138 1.44 10.43 16.29
N ALA A 139 2.28 10.55 15.25
CA ALA A 139 2.47 9.47 14.29
C ALA A 139 3.20 8.29 14.95
N PRO A 140 2.72 7.05 14.72
CA PRO A 140 3.41 5.83 15.15
C PRO A 140 4.88 5.82 14.72
N GLY A 141 5.77 5.39 15.62
CA GLY A 141 7.21 5.31 15.38
C GLY A 141 7.97 6.65 15.43
N MET A 142 7.27 7.78 15.66
CA MET A 142 7.91 9.08 15.82
C MET A 142 8.64 9.16 17.18
N GLY A 143 9.89 8.72 17.22
CA GLY A 143 10.66 8.64 18.47
C GLY A 143 11.95 9.44 18.54
N SER A 144 12.51 9.95 17.42
CA SER A 144 13.94 10.33 17.47
C SER A 144 14.44 11.36 16.45
N GLY A 145 13.58 12.22 15.89
CA GLY A 145 14.01 13.23 14.91
C GLY A 145 14.57 12.65 13.60
N LYS A 146 14.21 11.40 13.27
CA LYS A 146 14.61 10.70 12.05
C LYS A 146 13.82 11.23 10.86
N LYS A 147 14.47 11.28 9.70
CA LYS A 147 13.82 11.65 8.44
C LYS A 147 12.83 10.58 7.99
N VAL A 148 11.72 11.02 7.42
CA VAL A 148 10.66 10.14 6.91
C VAL A 148 11.04 9.64 5.53
N LYS A 149 10.84 8.34 5.26
CA LYS A 149 10.90 7.75 3.93
C LYS A 149 9.49 7.31 3.53
N TRP A 150 9.03 7.75 2.38
CA TRP A 150 7.70 7.42 1.88
C TRP A 150 7.74 6.11 1.10
N LEU A 151 6.72 5.28 1.30
CA LEU A 151 6.57 4.01 0.61
C LEU A 151 5.81 4.22 -0.70
N ILE A 152 6.30 3.60 -1.77
CA ILE A 152 5.68 3.60 -3.10
C ILE A 152 5.56 2.16 -3.61
N CYS A 153 4.64 1.92 -4.55
CA CYS A 153 4.62 0.67 -5.31
C CYS A 153 5.90 0.57 -6.17
N ALA A 154 6.63 -0.55 -6.08
CA ALA A 154 7.87 -0.73 -6.83
C ALA A 154 7.67 -0.90 -8.35
N ASP A 155 6.46 -1.28 -8.80
CA ASP A 155 6.20 -1.54 -10.22
C ASP A 155 5.69 -0.33 -11.00
N CYS A 156 4.97 0.59 -10.34
CA CYS A 156 4.33 1.73 -11.01
C CYS A 156 4.60 3.08 -10.36
N ASP A 157 5.52 3.10 -9.39
CA ASP A 157 5.97 4.27 -8.60
C ASP A 157 4.83 5.04 -7.93
N LEU A 158 3.65 4.43 -7.79
CA LEU A 158 2.52 5.08 -7.16
C LEU A 158 2.73 5.16 -5.65
N GLY A 159 2.63 6.37 -5.10
CA GLY A 159 2.58 6.61 -3.67
C GLY A 159 2.36 8.09 -3.33
N PRO A 160 2.48 8.47 -2.05
CA PRO A 160 2.83 7.61 -0.93
C PRO A 160 1.69 6.66 -0.53
N ILE A 161 2.02 5.38 -0.30
CA ILE A 161 1.10 4.35 0.25
C ILE A 161 1.35 4.07 1.75
N GLY A 162 2.42 4.63 2.29
CA GLY A 162 2.87 4.44 3.68
C GLY A 162 4.13 5.23 3.98
N TRP A 163 4.70 5.00 5.16
CA TRP A 163 5.97 5.58 5.58
C TRP A 163 6.83 4.61 6.39
N SER A 164 8.11 4.96 6.49
CA SER A 164 9.06 4.43 7.46
C SER A 164 10.00 5.54 7.90
N PHE A 165 10.85 5.26 8.90
CA PHE A 165 11.89 6.18 9.33
C PHE A 165 13.27 5.71 8.91
N GLU A 166 14.14 6.67 8.60
CA GLU A 166 15.54 6.38 8.28
C GLU A 166 16.24 5.57 9.39
N GLY A 167 16.84 4.45 9.01
CA GLY A 167 17.48 3.52 9.96
C GLY A 167 16.51 2.80 10.90
N GLY A 168 15.20 2.85 10.64
CA GLY A 168 14.20 2.04 11.34
C GLY A 168 13.96 0.68 10.64
N SER A 169 13.43 -0.28 11.41
CA SER A 169 12.99 -1.59 10.92
C SER A 169 11.46 -1.74 10.90
N GLU A 170 10.75 -0.66 11.17
CA GLU A 170 9.29 -0.59 11.22
C GLU A 170 8.76 0.29 10.09
N SER A 171 7.57 -0.02 9.64
CA SER A 171 6.90 0.67 8.55
C SER A 171 5.39 0.63 8.75
N TRP A 172 4.69 1.61 8.17
CA TRP A 172 3.26 1.74 8.27
C TRP A 172 2.65 1.95 6.89
N LEU A 173 1.66 1.13 6.53
CA LEU A 173 0.86 1.30 5.31
C LEU A 173 -0.53 1.80 5.67
N ASP A 174 -1.05 2.75 4.89
CA ASP A 174 -2.42 3.22 5.04
C ASP A 174 -3.41 2.18 4.50
N VAL A 175 -4.38 1.80 5.34
CA VAL A 175 -5.37 0.77 4.98
C VAL A 175 -6.20 1.16 3.76
N GLY A 176 -6.38 2.45 3.49
CA GLY A 176 -7.10 3.03 2.36
C GLY A 176 -6.25 3.22 1.11
N ARG A 177 -4.91 3.15 1.20
CA ARG A 177 -3.98 3.28 0.06
C ARG A 177 -3.43 1.95 -0.44
N VAL A 178 -4.15 0.86 -0.17
CA VAL A 178 -3.88 -0.49 -0.68
C VAL A 178 -5.19 -1.17 -1.11
N ARG A 179 -5.08 -2.27 -1.84
CA ARG A 179 -6.22 -3.14 -2.17
C ARG A 179 -6.04 -4.52 -1.56
N TYR A 180 -7.15 -5.19 -1.30
CA TYR A 180 -7.20 -6.46 -0.59
C TYR A 180 -7.58 -7.57 -1.57
N GLY A 181 -6.67 -8.51 -1.76
CA GLY A 181 -6.92 -9.73 -2.54
C GLY A 181 -7.13 -10.95 -1.64
N PRO A 182 -7.38 -12.12 -2.25
CA PRO A 182 -7.43 -13.39 -1.53
C PRO A 182 -6.09 -13.73 -0.86
#